data_AF-A0A261APH5-F1
#
_entry.id   AF-A0A261APH5-F1
#
_cell.length_a   1.000
_cell.length_b   1.000
_cell.length_c   1.000
_cell.angle_alpha   90.00
_cell.angle_beta   90.00
_cell.angle_gamma   90.00
#
_symmetry.space_group_name_H-M   'P 1'
#
loop_
_entity.id
_entity.type
_entity.pdbx_description
1 polymer ?
#
loop_
_entity_poly.entity_id
_entity_poly.type
_entity_poly.pdbx_seq_one_letter_code
_entity_poly.pdbx_strand_id
1 'polypeptide(L)'
;MCSLKVCALVFLATVVSGRPSGEQMTEADFTNLVFTVEKLDQILKAYSAYKQFMPSYVWEPIEHITEEQKTQAVKMVNDYHAGQFEPKNYDELIAIIKKSYPALAAPYETMYGKYKEQVAKLGPKGQEYANNLEAQMYADASPDRVVWACHIFNNAKKAVSDAKALLLDDSEAEKIDQAFPEAVTFLHSKEFDAYAIVVNSLNTLDCNKDREQIFNTIKMFDKHNVLTNN
;
A
#
# COMPACT_ATOMS: atom_id res chain seq x y z
N MET A 1 -9.10 -7.12 -1.54
CA MET A 1 -8.48 -5.78 -1.66
C MET A 1 -6.97 -5.93 -1.77
N CYS A 2 -6.46 -6.17 -2.99
CA CYS A 2 -5.04 -6.34 -3.29
C CYS A 2 -4.74 -5.80 -4.69
N SER A 3 -5.18 -4.56 -4.95
CA SER A 3 -4.65 -3.76 -6.05
C SER A 3 -3.25 -3.28 -5.66
N LEU A 4 -2.48 -2.70 -6.57
CA LEU A 4 -1.15 -2.12 -6.31
C LEU A 4 -1.04 -1.23 -5.05
N LYS A 5 -2.17 -0.73 -4.57
CA LYS A 5 -2.31 -0.10 -3.26
C LYS A 5 -1.86 -1.01 -2.14
N VAL A 6 -1.94 -2.33 -2.24
CA VAL A 6 -1.37 -3.29 -1.30
C VAL A 6 0.12 -3.45 -1.49
N CYS A 7 0.73 -3.34 -2.67
CA CYS A 7 2.20 -3.21 -2.70
C CYS A 7 2.67 -1.90 -2.04
N ALA A 8 1.85 -0.83 -1.99
CA ALA A 8 2.11 0.42 -1.26
C ALA A 8 1.50 0.50 0.16
N LEU A 9 0.55 -0.38 0.53
CA LEU A 9 -0.11 -0.49 1.84
C LEU A 9 0.47 -1.65 2.64
N VAL A 10 1.11 -2.63 1.99
CA VAL A 10 2.19 -3.45 2.55
C VAL A 10 3.40 -2.54 2.85
N PHE A 11 3.37 -1.24 2.53
CA PHE A 11 4.31 -0.28 3.10
C PHE A 11 3.73 0.58 4.24
N LEU A 12 2.43 0.48 4.55
CA LEU A 12 1.73 1.33 5.52
C LEU A 12 0.80 0.56 6.49
N ALA A 13 0.73 -0.77 6.40
CA ALA A 13 0.00 -1.65 7.33
C ALA A 13 0.90 -2.01 8.51
N THR A 14 1.36 -1.00 9.21
CA THR A 14 2.27 -1.14 10.33
C THR A 14 1.51 -0.79 11.59
N VAL A 15 1.19 -1.83 12.36
CA VAL A 15 0.33 -1.73 13.52
C VAL A 15 1.12 -1.33 14.75
N VAL A 16 0.62 -0.28 15.38
CA VAL A 16 0.95 0.33 16.67
C VAL A 16 1.60 -0.61 17.69
N SER A 17 2.83 -0.26 18.06
CA SER A 17 3.43 -0.23 19.41
C SER A 17 4.93 -0.42 19.27
N GLY A 18 5.70 0.66 19.15
CA GLY A 18 7.16 0.63 19.11
C GLY A 18 7.76 1.96 19.53
N ARG A 19 8.67 1.95 20.52
CA ARG A 19 9.46 3.12 20.92
C ARG A 19 10.54 3.37 19.86
N PRO A 20 10.90 4.63 19.56
CA PRO A 20 11.96 4.90 18.61
C PRO A 20 13.32 4.53 19.22
N SER A 21 14.14 3.77 18.47
CA SER A 21 15.56 3.57 18.77
C SER A 21 16.38 3.75 17.49
N GLY A 22 17.37 4.64 17.53
CA GLY A 22 18.33 4.89 16.44
C GLY A 22 18.20 6.27 15.78
N GLU A 23 19.26 6.75 15.13
CA GLU A 23 19.33 8.04 14.43
C GLU A 23 18.09 8.22 13.54
N GLN A 24 17.19 9.12 13.94
CA GLN A 24 15.95 9.31 13.24
C GLN A 24 16.21 10.06 11.94
N MET A 25 15.87 9.43 10.82
CA MET A 25 15.74 10.10 9.53
C MET A 25 14.90 11.36 9.71
N THR A 26 15.32 12.49 9.14
CA THR A 26 14.50 13.72 9.10
C THR A 26 13.46 13.62 7.98
N GLU A 27 12.47 14.52 7.98
CA GLU A 27 11.52 14.62 6.85
C GLU A 27 12.22 14.92 5.52
N ALA A 28 13.29 15.74 5.57
CA ALA A 28 14.12 16.03 4.41
C ALA A 28 14.89 14.80 3.93
N ASP A 29 15.45 14.00 4.84
CA ASP A 29 16.12 12.75 4.49
C ASP A 29 15.14 11.75 3.86
N PHE A 30 13.93 11.66 4.40
CA PHE A 30 12.87 10.79 3.87
C PHE A 30 12.42 11.23 2.48
N THR A 31 12.23 12.53 2.27
CA THR A 31 11.89 13.09 0.95
C THR A 31 12.95 12.74 -0.09
N ASN A 32 14.23 12.79 0.29
CA ASN A 32 15.37 12.55 -0.61
C ASN A 32 15.88 11.10 -0.59
N LEU A 33 15.15 10.17 0.04
CA LEU A 33 15.58 8.78 0.18
C LEU A 33 15.83 8.15 -1.20
N VAL A 34 17.01 7.57 -1.37
CA VAL A 34 17.32 6.67 -2.49
C VAL A 34 17.05 5.25 -2.03
N PHE A 35 16.08 4.61 -2.67
CA PHE A 35 15.70 3.25 -2.37
C PHE A 35 16.76 2.27 -2.89
N THR A 36 17.06 1.22 -2.12
CA THR A 36 18.09 0.22 -2.45
C THR A 36 17.51 -1.20 -2.38
N VAL A 37 18.22 -2.17 -2.98
CA VAL A 37 17.84 -3.59 -2.88
C VAL A 37 17.92 -4.08 -1.44
N GLU A 38 18.94 -3.65 -0.68
CA GLU A 38 19.04 -3.98 0.75
C GLU A 38 17.83 -3.46 1.54
N LYS A 39 17.41 -2.22 1.27
CA LYS A 39 16.22 -1.64 1.90
C LYS A 39 15.00 -2.47 1.54
N LEU A 40 14.81 -2.79 0.25
CA LEU A 40 13.74 -3.67 -0.20
C LEU A 40 13.74 -5.01 0.54
N ASP A 41 14.90 -5.66 0.72
CA ASP A 41 14.98 -6.92 1.47
C ASP A 41 14.58 -6.77 2.95
N GLN A 42 15.01 -5.69 3.61
CA GLN A 42 14.60 -5.40 4.99
C GLN A 42 13.09 -5.23 5.10
N ILE A 43 12.48 -4.57 4.11
CA ILE A 43 11.04 -4.36 4.01
C ILE A 43 10.35 -5.71 3.83
N LEU A 44 10.72 -6.48 2.80
CA LEU A 44 10.11 -7.77 2.51
C LEU A 44 10.16 -8.70 3.73
N LYS A 45 11.30 -8.69 4.46
CA LYS A 45 11.45 -9.42 5.72
C LYS A 45 10.48 -8.94 6.79
N ALA A 46 10.39 -7.62 7.02
CA ALA A 46 9.47 -7.06 8.02
C ALA A 46 8.00 -7.38 7.70
N TYR A 47 7.61 -7.30 6.44
CA TYR A 47 6.22 -7.51 6.02
C TYR A 47 5.81 -8.97 5.88
N SER A 48 6.77 -9.90 5.83
CA SER A 48 6.47 -11.34 5.83
C SER A 48 5.65 -11.81 7.03
N ALA A 49 5.69 -11.07 8.15
CA ALA A 49 4.86 -11.32 9.33
C ALA A 49 3.35 -11.17 9.07
N TYR A 50 2.96 -10.45 8.00
CA TYR A 50 1.57 -10.18 7.65
C TYR A 50 1.08 -10.98 6.45
N LYS A 51 1.87 -11.93 5.93
CA LYS A 51 1.54 -12.65 4.69
C LYS A 51 0.20 -13.40 4.73
N GLN A 52 -0.24 -13.81 5.92
CA GLN A 52 -1.54 -14.46 6.15
C GLN A 52 -2.76 -13.56 5.83
N PHE A 53 -2.55 -12.25 5.73
CA PHE A 53 -3.57 -11.25 5.40
C PHE A 53 -3.55 -10.86 3.92
N MET A 54 -2.72 -11.51 3.11
CA MET A 54 -2.55 -11.22 1.70
C MET A 54 -3.00 -12.42 0.86
N PRO A 55 -3.80 -12.21 -0.19
CA PRO A 55 -4.08 -13.25 -1.16
C PRO A 55 -2.78 -13.82 -1.75
N SER A 56 -2.75 -15.13 -1.96
CA SER A 56 -1.56 -15.82 -2.47
C SER A 56 -1.06 -15.25 -3.80
N TYR A 57 -1.98 -14.84 -4.67
CA TYR A 57 -1.64 -14.24 -5.96
C TYR A 57 -0.86 -12.92 -5.84
N VAL A 58 -0.81 -12.29 -4.66
CA VAL A 58 0.04 -11.12 -4.36
C VAL A 58 1.31 -11.52 -3.61
N TRP A 59 1.21 -12.38 -2.59
CA TRP A 59 2.39 -12.73 -1.78
C TRP A 59 3.35 -13.67 -2.49
N GLU A 60 2.87 -14.66 -3.25
CA GLU A 60 3.73 -15.64 -3.92
C GLU A 60 4.76 -14.98 -4.87
N PRO A 61 4.39 -14.01 -5.74
CA PRO A 61 5.37 -13.29 -6.55
C PRO A 61 6.42 -12.51 -5.74
N ILE A 62 6.04 -12.02 -4.56
CA ILE A 62 6.93 -11.30 -3.65
C ILE A 62 7.91 -12.27 -2.97
N GLU A 63 7.41 -13.41 -2.50
CA GLU A 63 8.22 -14.44 -1.84
C GLU A 63 9.27 -15.05 -2.79
N HIS A 64 8.96 -15.09 -4.09
CA HIS A 64 9.83 -15.64 -5.14
C HIS A 64 10.47 -14.55 -6.01
N ILE A 65 10.52 -13.31 -5.54
CA ILE A 65 11.09 -12.20 -6.31
C ILE A 65 12.58 -12.46 -6.60
N THR A 66 12.97 -12.35 -7.86
CA THR A 66 14.36 -12.55 -8.30
C THR A 66 15.21 -11.30 -8.05
N GLU A 67 16.54 -11.44 -8.03
CA GLU A 67 17.45 -10.29 -7.91
C GLU A 67 17.31 -9.27 -9.05
N GLU A 68 17.03 -9.74 -10.28
CA GLU A 68 16.72 -8.85 -11.40
C GLU A 68 15.43 -8.06 -11.15
N GLN A 69 14.38 -8.73 -10.65
CA GLN A 69 13.12 -8.08 -10.31
C GLN A 69 13.29 -7.08 -9.17
N LYS A 70 14.05 -7.41 -8.12
CA LYS A 70 14.37 -6.47 -7.04
C LYS A 70 15.09 -5.23 -7.57
N THR A 71 16.09 -5.43 -8.44
CA THR A 71 16.85 -4.33 -9.07
C THR A 71 15.93 -3.41 -9.88
N GLN A 72 15.03 -3.98 -10.69
CA GLN A 72 14.08 -3.19 -11.47
C GLN A 72 12.99 -2.54 -10.61
N ALA A 73 12.54 -3.19 -9.53
CA ALA A 73 11.58 -2.61 -8.58
C ALA A 73 12.16 -1.39 -7.88
N VAL A 74 13.40 -1.50 -7.40
CA VAL A 74 14.14 -0.38 -6.81
C VAL A 74 14.31 0.75 -7.81
N LYS A 75 14.71 0.45 -9.04
CA LYS A 75 14.84 1.45 -10.10
C LYS A 75 13.52 2.16 -10.37
N MET A 76 12.43 1.41 -10.50
CA MET A 76 11.09 1.95 -10.77
C MET A 76 10.62 2.89 -9.66
N VAL A 77 10.81 2.51 -8.39
CA VAL A 77 10.46 3.35 -7.23
C VAL A 77 11.26 4.65 -7.23
N ASN A 78 12.57 4.57 -7.46
CA ASN A 78 13.43 5.75 -7.53
C ASN A 78 13.07 6.68 -8.71
N ASP A 79 12.83 6.12 -9.89
CA ASP A 79 12.43 6.89 -11.08
C ASP A 79 11.08 7.58 -10.87
N TYR A 80 10.12 6.91 -10.23
CA TYR A 80 8.83 7.50 -9.87
C TYR A 80 9.00 8.71 -8.94
N HIS A 81 9.76 8.57 -7.85
CA HIS A 81 10.01 9.67 -6.91
C HIS A 81 10.91 10.77 -7.49
N ALA A 82 11.67 10.47 -8.55
CA ALA A 82 12.38 11.47 -9.34
C ALA A 82 11.49 12.15 -10.40
N GLY A 83 10.17 11.90 -10.40
CA GLY A 83 9.20 12.52 -11.29
C GLY A 83 9.31 12.07 -12.75
N GLN A 84 9.92 10.91 -13.03
CA GLN A 84 10.14 10.45 -14.40
C GLN A 84 8.86 9.96 -15.09
N PHE A 85 7.86 9.56 -14.31
CA PHE A 85 6.55 9.16 -14.81
C PHE A 85 5.48 9.28 -13.70
N GLU A 86 4.23 9.50 -14.12
CA GLU A 86 3.06 9.56 -13.23
C GLU A 86 1.87 8.88 -13.92
N PRO A 87 1.64 7.57 -13.70
CA PRO A 87 0.57 6.87 -14.38
C PRO A 87 -0.78 7.31 -13.79
N LYS A 88 -1.78 7.50 -14.65
CA LYS A 88 -3.15 7.89 -14.22
C LYS A 88 -4.10 6.71 -14.08
N ASN A 89 -3.68 5.52 -14.49
CA ASN A 89 -4.44 4.27 -14.40
C ASN A 89 -3.48 3.05 -14.54
N TYR A 90 -4.05 1.85 -14.43
CA TYR A 90 -3.27 0.61 -14.53
C TYR A 90 -2.69 0.38 -15.93
N ASP A 91 -3.43 0.71 -16.99
CA ASP A 91 -2.98 0.51 -18.37
C ASP A 91 -1.73 1.34 -18.68
N GLU A 92 -1.68 2.59 -18.21
CA GLU A 92 -0.49 3.44 -18.31
C GLU A 92 0.68 2.88 -17.48
N LEU A 93 0.42 2.45 -16.25
CA LEU A 93 1.43 1.86 -15.39
C LEU A 93 2.05 0.61 -16.04
N ILE A 94 1.22 -0.33 -16.53
CA ILE A 94 1.76 -1.57 -17.11
C ILE A 94 2.49 -1.32 -18.42
N ALA A 95 2.08 -0.32 -19.21
CA ALA A 95 2.82 0.10 -20.41
C ALA A 95 4.23 0.61 -20.05
N ILE A 96 4.35 1.40 -18.98
CA ILE A 96 5.64 1.87 -18.45
C ILE A 96 6.48 0.68 -17.97
N ILE A 97 5.89 -0.24 -17.20
CA ILE A 97 6.57 -1.43 -16.70
C ILE A 97 7.11 -2.29 -17.84
N LYS A 98 6.29 -2.60 -18.85
CA LYS A 98 6.73 -3.38 -20.02
C LYS A 98 7.89 -2.72 -20.77
N LYS A 99 7.91 -1.39 -20.84
CA LYS A 99 8.93 -0.63 -21.57
C LYS A 99 10.24 -0.50 -20.79
N SER A 100 10.16 -0.18 -19.50
CA SER A 100 11.31 0.28 -18.71
C SER A 100 11.75 -0.73 -17.63
N TYR A 101 10.87 -1.63 -17.22
CA TYR A 101 11.07 -2.60 -16.13
C TYR A 101 10.49 -3.97 -16.51
N PRO A 102 10.93 -4.57 -17.64
CA PRO A 102 10.27 -5.73 -18.23
C PRO A 102 10.24 -6.98 -17.33
N ALA A 103 11.18 -7.14 -16.40
CA ALA A 103 11.20 -8.29 -15.48
C ALA A 103 10.03 -8.26 -14.48
N LEU A 104 9.42 -7.08 -14.27
CA LEU A 104 8.26 -6.89 -13.39
C LEU A 104 6.92 -7.05 -14.12
N ALA A 105 6.88 -7.01 -15.46
CA ALA A 105 5.62 -6.95 -16.21
C ALA A 105 4.72 -8.17 -15.93
N ALA A 106 5.24 -9.37 -16.13
CA ALA A 106 4.44 -10.60 -15.98
C ALA A 106 3.88 -10.80 -14.55
N PRO A 107 4.67 -10.60 -13.47
CA PRO A 107 4.13 -10.58 -12.11
C PRO A 107 2.99 -9.57 -11.92
N TYR A 108 3.17 -8.34 -12.42
CA TYR A 108 2.15 -7.29 -12.29
C TYR A 108 0.86 -7.59 -13.04
N GLU A 109 0.95 -8.14 -14.24
CA GLU A 109 -0.21 -8.57 -15.03
C GLU A 109 -0.95 -9.72 -14.35
N THR A 110 -0.21 -10.69 -13.82
CA THR A 110 -0.79 -11.84 -13.11
C THR A 110 -1.53 -11.39 -11.86
N MET A 111 -0.88 -10.55 -11.03
CA MET A 111 -1.49 -9.98 -9.82
C MET A 111 -2.77 -9.22 -10.14
N TYR A 112 -2.72 -8.34 -11.14
CA TYR A 112 -3.87 -7.51 -11.50
C TYR A 112 -5.00 -8.32 -12.13
N GLY A 113 -4.70 -9.25 -13.03
CA GLY A 113 -5.70 -10.14 -13.62
C GLY A 113 -6.45 -10.92 -12.55
N LYS A 114 -5.73 -11.53 -11.59
CA LYS A 114 -6.33 -12.23 -10.45
C LYS A 114 -7.14 -11.30 -9.56
N TYR A 115 -6.67 -10.09 -9.31
CA TYR A 115 -7.45 -9.09 -8.58
C TYR A 115 -8.77 -8.78 -9.29
N LYS A 116 -8.79 -8.54 -10.61
CA LYS A 116 -10.01 -8.25 -11.36
C LYS A 116 -10.97 -9.46 -11.39
N GLU A 117 -10.45 -10.67 -11.47
CA GLU A 117 -11.25 -11.89 -11.30
C GLU A 117 -11.95 -11.93 -9.93
N GLN A 118 -11.28 -11.55 -8.84
CA GLN A 118 -11.91 -11.49 -7.52
C GLN A 118 -12.92 -10.34 -7.39
N VAL A 119 -12.60 -9.15 -7.93
CA VAL A 119 -13.54 -8.02 -7.94
C VAL A 119 -14.84 -8.39 -8.66
N ALA A 120 -14.77 -9.13 -9.77
CA ALA A 120 -15.95 -9.56 -10.51
C ALA A 120 -16.90 -10.48 -9.71
N LYS A 121 -16.43 -11.10 -8.62
CA LYS A 121 -17.25 -11.93 -7.72
C LYS A 121 -18.01 -11.12 -6.67
N LEU A 122 -17.64 -9.86 -6.46
CA LEU A 122 -18.31 -8.97 -5.51
C LEU A 122 -19.72 -8.60 -5.99
N GLY A 123 -20.58 -8.18 -5.05
CA GLY A 123 -21.83 -7.52 -5.39
C GLY A 123 -21.60 -6.11 -5.96
N PRO A 124 -22.65 -5.45 -6.46
CA PRO A 124 -22.53 -4.13 -7.09
C PRO A 124 -21.83 -3.09 -6.21
N LYS A 125 -22.13 -3.05 -4.89
CA LYS A 125 -21.50 -2.09 -3.99
C LYS A 125 -20.04 -2.44 -3.71
N GLY A 126 -19.73 -3.72 -3.58
CA GLY A 126 -18.35 -4.18 -3.45
C GLY A 126 -17.50 -3.86 -4.68
N GLN A 127 -18.05 -4.04 -5.89
CA GLN A 127 -17.38 -3.68 -7.14
C GLN A 127 -17.15 -2.17 -7.25
N GLU A 128 -18.17 -1.36 -6.94
CA GLU A 128 -18.05 0.10 -6.92
C GLU A 128 -16.94 0.55 -5.95
N TYR A 129 -16.94 0.00 -4.73
CA TYR A 129 -15.90 0.28 -3.74
C TYR A 129 -14.50 -0.07 -4.24
N ALA A 130 -14.33 -1.27 -4.81
CA ALA A 130 -13.03 -1.71 -5.34
C ALA A 130 -12.54 -0.82 -6.50
N ASN A 131 -13.42 -0.42 -7.41
CA ASN A 131 -13.09 0.47 -8.52
C ASN A 131 -12.77 1.89 -8.04
N ASN A 132 -13.52 2.42 -7.06
CA ASN A 132 -13.25 3.73 -6.46
C ASN A 132 -11.91 3.75 -5.73
N LEU A 133 -11.57 2.69 -4.99
CA LEU A 133 -10.27 2.57 -4.33
C LEU A 133 -9.09 2.57 -5.33
N GLU A 134 -9.28 1.88 -6.45
CA GLU A 134 -8.31 1.83 -7.55
C GLU A 134 -8.14 3.21 -8.20
N ALA A 135 -9.23 3.88 -8.57
CA ALA A 135 -9.17 5.24 -9.12
C ALA A 135 -8.52 6.22 -8.13
N GLN A 136 -8.89 6.14 -6.86
CA GLN A 136 -8.31 6.98 -5.80
C GLN A 136 -6.80 6.74 -5.65
N MET A 137 -6.28 5.55 -5.96
CA MET A 137 -4.83 5.30 -5.89
C MET A 137 -4.05 6.18 -6.84
N TYR A 138 -4.51 6.31 -8.07
CA TYR A 138 -3.86 7.13 -9.08
C TYR A 138 -4.12 8.62 -8.85
N ALA A 139 -5.26 8.97 -8.24
CA ALA A 139 -5.54 10.35 -7.83
C ALA A 139 -4.66 10.81 -6.65
N ASP A 140 -4.39 9.92 -5.69
CA ASP A 140 -3.56 10.21 -4.51
C ASP A 140 -2.06 10.16 -4.82
N ALA A 141 -1.67 9.47 -5.90
CA ALA A 141 -0.28 9.26 -6.27
C ALA A 141 0.48 10.60 -6.40
N SER A 142 1.59 10.72 -5.67
CA SER A 142 2.55 11.82 -5.80
C SER A 142 3.98 11.29 -5.83
N PRO A 143 4.89 11.88 -6.64
CA PRO A 143 6.31 11.59 -6.56
C PRO A 143 6.92 12.10 -5.24
N ASP A 144 6.29 13.05 -4.55
CA ASP A 144 6.68 13.45 -3.21
C ASP A 144 6.11 12.46 -2.18
N ARG A 145 7.00 11.77 -1.47
CA ARG A 145 6.65 10.71 -0.50
C ARG A 145 5.78 11.22 0.64
N VAL A 146 6.02 12.45 1.10
CA VAL A 146 5.28 13.04 2.23
C VAL A 146 3.90 13.47 1.76
N VAL A 147 3.81 14.10 0.59
CA VAL A 147 2.51 14.46 0.00
C VAL A 147 1.68 13.21 -0.31
N TRP A 148 2.32 12.16 -0.85
CA TRP A 148 1.64 10.89 -1.11
C TRP A 148 1.10 10.26 0.17
N ALA A 149 1.90 10.21 1.24
CA ALA A 149 1.46 9.71 2.55
C ALA A 149 0.31 10.56 3.12
N CYS A 150 0.35 11.88 2.96
CA CYS A 150 -0.73 12.76 3.38
C CYS A 150 -2.06 12.43 2.69
N HIS A 151 -2.06 12.25 1.36
CA HIS A 151 -3.26 11.85 0.63
C HIS A 151 -3.83 10.53 1.17
N ILE A 152 -2.96 9.55 1.45
CA ILE A 152 -3.36 8.27 2.05
C ILE A 152 -4.00 8.49 3.43
N PHE A 153 -3.37 9.26 4.32
CA PHE A 153 -3.88 9.51 5.67
C PHE A 153 -5.23 10.23 5.65
N ASN A 154 -5.38 11.24 4.79
CA ASN A 154 -6.64 11.98 4.63
C ASN A 154 -7.79 11.10 4.13
N ASN A 155 -7.48 10.07 3.33
CA ASN A 155 -8.49 9.15 2.78
C ASN A 155 -8.71 7.88 3.62
N ALA A 156 -7.77 7.53 4.51
CA ALA A 156 -7.77 6.28 5.26
C ALA A 156 -9.03 6.11 6.11
N LYS A 157 -9.51 7.18 6.75
CA LYS A 157 -10.71 7.13 7.59
C LYS A 157 -11.95 6.72 6.80
N LYS A 158 -12.14 7.30 5.62
CA LYS A 158 -13.24 6.94 4.73
C LYS A 158 -13.08 5.50 4.24
N ALA A 159 -11.89 5.12 3.80
CA ALA A 159 -11.62 3.78 3.29
C ALA A 159 -11.94 2.68 4.33
N VAL A 160 -11.54 2.89 5.61
CA VAL A 160 -11.84 1.99 6.73
C VAL A 160 -13.33 1.94 7.03
N SER A 161 -13.99 3.10 7.09
CA SER A 161 -15.42 3.17 7.39
C SER A 161 -16.26 2.46 6.32
N ASP A 162 -15.95 2.71 5.04
CA ASP A 162 -16.65 2.09 3.91
C ASP A 162 -16.43 0.57 3.89
N ALA A 163 -15.20 0.09 4.14
CA ALA A 163 -14.91 -1.35 4.22
C ALA A 163 -15.72 -2.03 5.32
N LYS A 164 -15.77 -1.43 6.53
CA LYS A 164 -16.58 -1.96 7.63
C LYS A 164 -18.06 -1.96 7.29
N ALA A 165 -18.57 -0.91 6.65
CA ALA A 165 -19.96 -0.83 6.25
C ALA A 165 -20.33 -1.94 5.25
N LEU A 166 -19.45 -2.25 4.30
CA LEU A 166 -19.66 -3.35 3.34
C LEU A 166 -19.71 -4.73 4.01
N LEU A 167 -18.89 -4.98 5.03
CA LEU A 167 -18.93 -6.24 5.77
C LEU A 167 -20.18 -6.40 6.64
N LEU A 168 -20.86 -5.30 6.97
CA LEU A 168 -22.12 -5.31 7.72
C LEU A 168 -23.35 -5.33 6.79
N ASP A 169 -23.16 -5.23 5.47
CA ASP A 169 -24.24 -5.27 4.50
C ASP A 169 -24.53 -6.73 4.12
N ASP A 170 -25.68 -7.25 4.55
CA ASP A 170 -26.13 -8.62 4.28
C ASP A 170 -26.15 -8.97 2.78
N SER A 171 -26.27 -7.97 1.90
CA SER A 171 -26.24 -8.19 0.44
C SER A 171 -24.84 -8.32 -0.15
N GLU A 172 -23.79 -7.98 0.61
CA GLU A 172 -22.39 -7.92 0.16
C GLU A 172 -21.46 -8.84 0.96
N ALA A 173 -21.70 -9.01 2.27
CA ALA A 173 -20.76 -9.63 3.22
C ALA A 173 -20.25 -11.01 2.78
N GLU A 174 -21.14 -11.93 2.40
CA GLU A 174 -20.76 -13.28 1.96
C GLU A 174 -19.93 -13.25 0.66
N LYS A 175 -20.26 -12.35 -0.28
CA LYS A 175 -19.53 -12.22 -1.54
C LYS A 175 -18.11 -11.70 -1.31
N ILE A 176 -17.96 -10.77 -0.35
CA ILE A 176 -16.67 -10.22 0.04
C ILE A 176 -15.81 -11.30 0.71
N ASP A 177 -16.39 -12.09 1.62
CA ASP A 177 -15.69 -13.19 2.29
C ASP A 177 -15.20 -14.23 1.29
N GLN A 178 -16.02 -14.61 0.31
CA GLN A 178 -15.63 -15.55 -0.74
C GLN A 178 -14.58 -14.99 -1.71
N ALA A 179 -14.65 -13.71 -2.05
CA ALA A 179 -13.73 -13.08 -3.01
C ALA A 179 -12.38 -12.69 -2.39
N PHE A 180 -12.37 -12.29 -1.12
CA PHE A 180 -11.20 -11.78 -0.41
C PHE A 180 -11.16 -12.25 1.06
N PRO A 181 -11.10 -13.56 1.32
CA PRO A 181 -11.17 -14.10 2.69
C PRO A 181 -10.02 -13.61 3.58
N GLU A 182 -8.83 -13.41 3.02
CA GLU A 182 -7.67 -12.89 3.76
C GLU A 182 -7.87 -11.43 4.19
N ALA A 183 -8.56 -10.63 3.35
CA ALA A 183 -8.91 -9.25 3.69
C ALA A 183 -9.97 -9.20 4.79
N VAL A 184 -10.97 -10.08 4.76
CA VAL A 184 -11.96 -10.20 5.84
C VAL A 184 -11.28 -10.63 7.15
N THR A 185 -10.38 -11.60 7.08
CA THR A 185 -9.58 -12.04 8.24
C THR A 185 -8.78 -10.87 8.83
N PHE A 186 -8.15 -10.05 7.98
CA PHE A 186 -7.46 -8.85 8.42
C PHE A 186 -8.41 -7.83 9.07
N LEU A 187 -9.55 -7.55 8.46
CA LEU A 187 -10.53 -6.58 8.98
C LEU A 187 -11.11 -6.98 10.36
N HIS A 188 -11.04 -8.26 10.72
CA HIS A 188 -11.43 -8.79 12.04
C HIS A 188 -10.24 -9.01 13.00
N SER A 189 -9.03 -8.64 12.61
CA SER A 189 -7.82 -8.82 13.41
C SER A 189 -7.61 -7.68 14.41
N LYS A 190 -6.88 -7.96 15.50
CA LYS A 190 -6.45 -6.92 16.46
C LYS A 190 -5.52 -5.91 15.81
N GLU A 191 -4.79 -6.36 14.80
CA GLU A 191 -3.93 -5.58 13.94
C GLU A 191 -4.71 -4.45 13.27
N PHE A 192 -5.84 -4.79 12.65
CA PHE A 192 -6.69 -3.80 12.01
C PHE A 192 -7.42 -2.90 13.01
N ASP A 193 -7.84 -3.41 14.17
CA ASP A 193 -8.45 -2.56 15.21
C ASP A 193 -7.49 -1.46 15.69
N ALA A 194 -6.23 -1.80 15.95
CA ALA A 194 -5.22 -0.83 16.32
C ALA A 194 -4.94 0.17 15.19
N TYR A 195 -4.87 -0.28 13.93
CA TYR A 195 -4.78 0.61 12.77
C TYR A 195 -5.97 1.57 12.69
N ALA A 196 -7.19 1.06 12.83
CA ALA A 196 -8.42 1.84 12.74
C ALA A 196 -8.52 2.88 13.86
N ILE A 197 -8.04 2.60 15.07
CA ILE A 197 -7.99 3.58 16.17
C ILE A 197 -7.11 4.77 15.78
N VAL A 198 -5.90 4.52 15.27
CA VAL A 198 -4.98 5.61 14.87
C VAL A 198 -5.59 6.41 13.74
N VAL A 199 -6.02 5.75 12.66
CA VAL A 199 -6.59 6.43 11.49
C VAL A 199 -7.81 7.27 11.86
N ASN A 200 -8.69 6.77 12.73
CA ASN A 200 -9.87 7.52 13.15
C ASN A 200 -9.54 8.74 14.02
N SER A 201 -8.36 8.75 14.65
CA SER A 201 -7.83 9.88 15.44
C SER A 201 -7.06 10.91 14.61
N LEU A 202 -6.75 10.62 13.35
CA LEU A 202 -6.09 11.57 12.46
C LEU A 202 -7.06 12.71 12.12
N ASN A 203 -6.57 13.95 12.28
CA ASN A 203 -7.21 15.12 11.70
C ASN A 203 -6.85 15.22 10.22
N THR A 204 -7.67 15.93 9.43
CA THR A 204 -7.30 16.30 8.07
C THR A 204 -6.01 17.13 8.08
N LEU A 205 -5.05 16.73 7.25
CA LEU A 205 -3.74 17.36 7.11
C LEU A 205 -3.68 18.22 5.84
N ASP A 206 -3.07 19.40 5.93
CA ASP A 206 -2.61 20.16 4.77
C ASP A 206 -1.29 19.57 4.28
N CYS A 207 -1.33 18.90 3.12
CA CYS A 207 -0.19 18.13 2.61
C CYS A 207 1.07 18.95 2.33
N ASN A 208 0.96 20.28 2.23
CA ASN A 208 2.11 21.16 2.02
C ASN A 208 2.59 21.81 3.32
N LYS A 209 1.70 22.08 4.28
CA LYS A 209 2.05 22.79 5.53
C LYS A 209 2.38 21.86 6.68
N ASP A 210 1.77 20.67 6.72
CA ASP A 210 1.86 19.76 7.86
C ASP A 210 2.91 18.66 7.66
N ARG A 211 3.91 18.88 6.79
CA ARG A 211 4.90 17.87 6.37
C ARG A 211 5.59 17.15 7.54
N GLU A 212 6.01 17.89 8.55
CA GLU A 212 6.65 17.32 9.74
C GLU A 212 5.68 16.43 10.52
N GLN A 213 4.42 16.85 10.68
CA GLN A 213 3.37 16.04 11.32
C GLN A 213 3.06 14.79 10.50
N ILE A 214 2.99 14.90 9.17
CA ILE A 214 2.81 13.77 8.26
C ILE A 214 3.97 12.79 8.43
N PHE A 215 5.22 13.27 8.43
CA PHE A 215 6.38 12.41 8.61
C PHE A 215 6.42 11.74 9.99
N ASN A 216 6.07 12.47 11.06
CA ASN A 216 5.91 11.89 12.39
C ASN A 216 4.80 10.81 12.43
N THR A 217 3.75 10.98 11.64
CA THR A 217 2.71 9.97 11.46
C THR A 217 3.27 8.75 10.73
N ILE A 218 4.05 8.91 9.65
CA ILE A 218 4.74 7.81 8.96
C ILE A 218 5.61 7.00 9.94
N LYS A 219 6.39 7.68 10.80
CA LYS A 219 7.21 7.02 11.84
C LYS A 219 6.37 6.22 12.85
N MET A 220 5.22 6.76 13.26
CA MET A 220 4.30 6.05 14.16
C MET A 220 3.78 4.77 13.53
N PHE A 221 3.53 4.83 12.23
CA PHE A 221 3.18 3.66 11.47
C PHE A 221 4.40 2.73 11.40
N ASP A 222 5.59 3.12 10.90
CA ASP A 222 6.77 2.24 10.66
C ASP A 222 7.38 1.54 11.91
N LYS A 223 6.68 0.52 12.42
CA LYS A 223 7.03 -0.23 13.65
C LYS A 223 8.42 -0.85 13.60
N HIS A 224 8.84 -1.32 12.44
CA HIS A 224 10.12 -2.00 12.27
C HIS A 224 11.27 -1.01 12.06
N ASN A 225 10.97 0.30 11.99
CA ASN A 225 11.90 1.38 11.65
C ASN A 225 12.67 1.07 10.35
N VAL A 226 12.00 0.44 9.37
CA VAL A 226 12.67 0.04 8.12
C VAL A 226 12.57 1.14 7.09
N LEU A 227 11.51 1.94 7.09
CA LEU A 227 11.34 3.10 6.22
C LEU A 227 11.98 4.36 6.78
N THR A 228 11.98 4.53 8.10
CA THR A 228 12.32 5.80 8.77
C THR A 228 13.63 5.76 9.55
N ASN A 229 14.47 4.76 9.29
CA ASN A 229 15.84 4.65 9.78
C ASN A 229 16.77 4.50 8.58
N ASN A 230 18.07 4.78 8.74
CA ASN A 230 19.06 4.54 7.70
C ASN A 230 19.40 3.06 7.61
#